data_AF-A0A2V7WYG3-F1
#
_entry.id   AF-A0A2V7WYG3-F1
#
_cell.length_a   1.000
_cell.length_b   1.000
_cell.length_c   1.000
_cell.angle_alpha   90.00
_cell.angle_beta   90.00
_cell.angle_gamma   90.00
#
_symmetry.space_group_name_H-M   'P 1'
#
loop_
_entity.id
_entity.type
_entity.pdbx_description
1 polymer ?
#
loop_
_entity_poly.entity_id
_entity_poly.type
_entity_poly.pdbx_seq_one_letter_code
_entity_poly.pdbx_strand_id
1 'polypeptide(L)'
;MRMTVPILLLLGAAAVGAAGDGYEPPEVDYKNTAYNGRFTFVRVRFRPSDWGPGRYMWGLDLKWNHDYPRAEAHFMKMLQELTTLDPNQGGGNILSLDDPELFKYPVAYMCEPGIRAPRRIS
;
A
#
# COMPACT_ATOMS: atom_id res chain seq x y z
N MET A 1 29.42 -0.37 51.27
CA MET A 1 28.13 0.15 51.77
C MET A 1 27.60 1.17 50.78
N ARG A 2 26.45 0.88 50.14
CA ARG A 2 25.52 1.79 49.42
C ARG A 2 26.05 2.51 48.17
N MET A 3 25.79 2.00 46.96
CA MET A 3 24.60 2.21 46.11
C MET A 3 24.29 3.67 45.78
N THR A 4 24.42 4.03 44.50
CA THR A 4 23.41 4.81 43.75
C THR A 4 23.71 4.68 42.25
N VAL A 5 22.83 3.97 41.54
CA VAL A 5 22.81 3.89 40.07
C VAL A 5 21.85 4.99 39.60
N PRO A 6 22.24 5.91 38.71
CA PRO A 6 21.31 6.90 38.20
C PRO A 6 20.34 6.22 37.23
N ILE A 7 19.05 6.27 37.56
CA ILE A 7 17.95 5.91 36.67
C ILE A 7 17.91 6.95 35.56
N LEU A 8 18.26 6.54 34.35
CA LEU A 8 18.10 7.35 33.16
C LEU A 8 16.61 7.33 32.77
N LEU A 9 15.90 8.41 33.10
CA LEU A 9 14.53 8.65 32.65
C LEU A 9 14.56 9.00 31.16
N LEU A 10 14.30 8.00 30.31
CA LEU A 10 13.99 8.19 28.90
C LEU A 10 12.60 8.84 28.81
N LEU A 11 12.55 10.17 28.64
CA LEU A 11 11.36 10.85 28.16
C LEU A 11 11.15 10.45 26.69
N GLY A 12 10.25 9.49 26.46
CA GLY A 12 9.65 9.28 25.15
C GLY A 12 8.78 10.48 24.81
N ALA A 13 9.27 11.38 23.96
CA ALA A 13 8.46 12.41 23.36
C ALA A 13 7.44 11.74 22.42
N ALA A 14 6.20 11.61 22.88
CA ALA A 14 5.07 11.31 22.01
C ALA A 14 4.86 12.52 21.08
N ALA A 15 5.27 12.40 19.82
CA ALA A 15 4.92 13.36 18.79
C ALA A 15 3.42 13.23 18.48
N VAL A 16 2.61 14.04 19.17
CA VAL A 16 1.21 14.27 18.81
C VAL A 16 1.13 15.52 17.94
N GLY A 17 0.63 15.34 16.71
CA GLY A 17 -0.07 16.38 15.97
C GLY A 17 0.72 17.12 14.88
N ALA A 18 0.45 16.75 13.63
CA ALA A 18 0.12 17.68 12.54
C ALA A 18 -0.44 16.88 11.36
N ALA A 19 -1.76 16.63 11.37
CA ALA A 19 -2.48 16.31 10.15
C ALA A 19 -2.51 17.60 9.31
N GLY A 20 -1.67 17.65 8.29
CA GLY A 20 -1.53 18.78 7.39
C GLY A 20 -1.10 18.29 6.03
N ASP A 21 -1.80 18.79 5.01
CA ASP A 21 -1.49 18.70 3.59
C ASP A 21 0.01 19.02 3.37
N GLY A 22 0.91 18.01 3.33
CA GLY A 22 2.34 18.33 3.23
C GLY A 22 3.44 17.31 3.50
N TYR A 23 3.21 16.09 4.02
CA TYR A 23 4.30 15.09 4.10
C TYR A 23 4.13 13.97 3.08
N GLU A 24 5.21 13.68 2.37
CA GLU A 24 5.26 12.61 1.36
C GLU A 24 4.96 11.27 2.02
N PRO A 25 4.03 10.46 1.50
CA PRO A 25 3.79 9.14 2.05
C PRO A 25 5.10 8.34 2.02
N PRO A 26 5.40 7.57 3.07
CA PRO A 26 6.64 6.81 3.13
C PRO A 26 6.65 5.80 1.98
N GLU A 27 7.84 5.56 1.44
CA GLU A 27 8.03 4.44 0.53
C GLU A 27 7.85 3.14 1.31
N VAL A 28 7.02 2.25 0.76
CA VAL A 28 6.71 0.96 1.36
C VAL A 28 7.23 -0.13 0.45
N ASP A 29 7.83 -1.15 1.06
CA ASP A 29 8.39 -2.27 0.32
C ASP A 29 7.29 -3.25 -0.12
N TYR A 30 7.23 -3.52 -1.42
CA TYR A 30 6.41 -4.54 -2.05
C TYR A 30 7.12 -5.08 -3.28
N LYS A 31 6.79 -6.33 -3.64
CA LYS A 31 7.40 -7.01 -4.79
C LYS A 31 6.36 -7.29 -5.86
N ASN A 32 6.58 -6.72 -7.04
CA ASN A 32 5.81 -7.07 -8.22
C ASN A 32 6.36 -8.34 -8.87
N THR A 33 5.45 -9.14 -9.43
CA THR A 33 5.80 -10.27 -10.28
C THR A 33 6.03 -9.77 -11.70
N ALA A 34 7.13 -10.20 -12.31
CA ALA A 34 7.45 -9.87 -13.70
C ALA A 34 6.33 -10.34 -14.63
N TYR A 35 6.02 -9.54 -15.66
CA TYR A 35 4.98 -9.88 -16.62
C TYR A 35 5.28 -11.21 -17.33
N ASN A 36 4.36 -12.18 -17.20
CA ASN A 36 4.47 -13.53 -17.77
C ASN A 36 3.24 -13.92 -18.60
N GLY A 37 2.39 -12.95 -18.96
CA GLY A 37 1.17 -13.18 -19.76
C GLY A 37 -0.03 -13.75 -19.01
N ARG A 38 0.11 -14.12 -17.74
CA ARG A 38 -1.00 -14.57 -16.91
C ARG A 38 -1.80 -13.41 -16.37
N PHE A 39 -3.10 -13.63 -16.14
CA PHE A 39 -3.93 -12.66 -15.46
C PHE A 39 -3.29 -12.32 -14.11
N THR A 40 -3.20 -11.03 -13.78
CA THR A 40 -2.60 -10.52 -12.55
C THR A 40 -3.48 -9.41 -12.03
N PHE A 41 -3.88 -9.48 -10.75
CA PHE A 41 -4.57 -8.37 -10.12
C PHE A 41 -3.61 -7.20 -9.99
N VAL A 42 -3.92 -6.06 -10.61
CA VAL A 42 -3.11 -4.84 -10.48
C VAL A 42 -3.82 -3.86 -9.58
N ARG A 43 -3.22 -3.55 -8.43
CA ARG A 43 -3.64 -2.45 -7.57
C ARG A 43 -2.99 -1.16 -8.03
N VAL A 44 -3.80 -0.13 -8.22
CA VAL A 44 -3.34 1.22 -8.53
C VAL A 44 -2.92 1.91 -7.24
N ARG A 45 -1.64 2.24 -7.12
CA ARG A 45 -1.15 3.16 -6.09
C ARG A 45 -1.30 4.61 -6.54
N PHE A 46 -1.56 5.48 -5.58
CA PHE A 46 -1.60 6.91 -5.80
C PHE A 46 -1.09 7.66 -4.57
N ARG A 47 -0.76 8.94 -4.74
CA ARG A 47 -0.52 9.84 -3.62
C ARG A 47 -1.86 10.16 -2.94
N PRO A 48 -2.10 9.74 -1.69
CA PRO A 48 -3.31 10.12 -0.98
C PRO A 48 -3.23 11.60 -0.54
N SER A 49 -4.38 12.26 -0.41
CA SER A 49 -4.49 13.61 0.15
C SER A 49 -4.32 13.63 1.68
N ASP A 50 -4.58 12.50 2.33
CA ASP A 50 -4.39 12.28 3.76
C ASP A 50 -3.90 10.85 4.01
N TRP A 51 -2.92 10.69 4.90
CA TRP A 51 -2.36 9.40 5.30
C TRP A 51 -1.76 9.49 6.70
N GLY A 52 -1.61 8.34 7.35
CA GLY A 52 -0.99 8.28 8.68
C GLY A 52 -0.86 6.86 9.20
N PRO A 53 -0.57 6.68 10.50
CA PRO A 53 -0.62 5.37 11.15
C PRO A 53 -2.02 4.74 11.01
N GLY A 54 -2.06 3.44 10.71
CA GLY A 54 -3.30 2.73 10.43
C GLY A 54 -3.22 1.23 10.72
N ARG A 55 -4.35 0.53 10.54
CA ARG A 55 -4.46 -0.92 10.79
C ARG A 55 -4.15 -1.79 9.56
N TYR A 56 -3.75 -1.17 8.46
CA TYR A 56 -3.48 -1.86 7.20
C TYR A 56 -2.00 -2.25 7.09
N MET A 57 -1.62 -2.84 5.95
CA MET A 57 -0.25 -3.28 5.72
C MET A 57 0.74 -2.14 5.97
N TRP A 58 1.91 -2.50 6.53
CA TRP A 58 2.95 -1.58 6.99
C TRP A 58 2.56 -0.67 8.17
N GLY A 59 1.41 -0.91 8.82
CA GLY A 59 0.95 -0.09 9.94
C GLY A 59 0.52 1.33 9.51
N LEU A 60 0.19 1.50 8.24
CA LEU A 60 -0.15 2.79 7.63
C LEU A 60 -1.53 2.72 7.00
N ASP A 61 -2.24 3.86 7.00
CA ASP A 61 -3.42 4.09 6.17
C ASP A 61 -3.01 4.97 4.99
N LEU A 62 -2.70 4.31 3.87
CA LEU A 62 -2.31 4.96 2.61
C LEU A 62 -3.49 5.10 1.65
N LYS A 63 -4.72 4.74 2.07
CA LYS A 63 -5.97 4.70 1.29
C LYS A 63 -5.99 3.67 0.17
N TRP A 64 -4.93 3.61 -0.64
CA TRP A 64 -4.78 2.58 -1.65
C TRP A 64 -4.41 1.21 -1.05
N ASN A 65 -3.83 1.12 0.15
CA ASN A 65 -3.35 -0.15 0.73
C ASN A 65 -4.43 -0.94 1.51
N HIS A 66 -5.68 -0.51 1.45
CA HIS A 66 -6.77 -1.21 2.15
C HIS A 66 -6.93 -2.63 1.64
N ASP A 67 -7.02 -3.57 2.60
CA ASP A 67 -7.07 -5.02 2.42
C ASP A 67 -5.87 -5.67 1.70
N TYR A 68 -4.84 -4.90 1.35
CA TYR A 68 -3.59 -5.47 0.87
C TYR A 68 -2.88 -6.26 1.99
N PRO A 69 -2.25 -7.42 1.71
CA PRO A 69 -2.23 -8.15 0.43
C PRO A 69 -3.36 -9.20 0.30
N ARG A 70 -4.29 -9.24 1.25
CA ARG A 70 -5.30 -10.30 1.36
C ARG A 70 -6.32 -10.25 0.22
N ALA A 71 -6.76 -9.06 -0.18
CA ALA A 71 -7.72 -8.89 -1.25
C ALA A 71 -7.23 -9.55 -2.55
N GLU A 72 -5.98 -9.29 -2.92
CA GLU A 72 -5.34 -9.86 -4.11
C GLU A 72 -5.24 -11.37 -4.01
N ALA A 73 -4.67 -11.87 -2.92
CA ALA A 73 -4.45 -13.30 -2.75
C ALA A 73 -5.77 -14.08 -2.81
N HIS A 74 -6.83 -13.58 -2.15
CA HIS A 74 -8.13 -14.22 -2.17
C HIS A 74 -8.85 -14.07 -3.52
N PHE A 75 -8.79 -12.91 -4.16
CA PHE A 75 -9.40 -12.71 -5.47
C PHE A 75 -8.79 -13.63 -6.54
N MET A 76 -7.46 -13.73 -6.57
CA MET A 76 -6.76 -14.59 -7.52
C MET A 76 -7.05 -16.08 -7.26
N LYS A 77 -7.21 -16.47 -5.99
CA LYS A 77 -7.68 -17.83 -5.64
C LYS A 77 -9.11 -18.07 -6.12
N MET A 78 -10.04 -17.16 -5.85
CA MET A 78 -11.43 -17.31 -6.32
C MET A 78 -11.53 -17.38 -7.84
N LEU A 79 -10.75 -16.57 -8.57
CA LEU A 79 -10.70 -16.65 -10.04
C LEU A 79 -10.23 -18.02 -10.52
N GLN A 80 -9.23 -18.61 -9.88
CA GLN A 80 -8.75 -19.94 -10.23
C GLN A 80 -9.80 -21.03 -9.95
N GLU A 81 -10.57 -20.92 -8.88
CA GLU A 81 -11.58 -21.92 -8.51
C GLU A 81 -12.87 -21.81 -9.35
N LEU A 82 -13.26 -20.59 -9.73
CA LEU A 82 -14.56 -20.33 -10.37
C LEU A 82 -14.49 -20.17 -11.89
N THR A 83 -13.29 -20.06 -12.47
CA THR A 83 -13.10 -19.82 -13.91
C THR A 83 -12.02 -20.72 -14.48
N THR A 84 -11.90 -20.78 -15.80
CA THR A 84 -10.80 -21.48 -16.48
C THR A 84 -9.56 -20.60 -16.64
N LEU A 85 -9.52 -19.43 -16.00
CA LEU A 85 -8.35 -18.57 -16.03
C LEU A 85 -7.20 -19.21 -15.26
N ASP A 86 -5.99 -18.86 -15.67
CA ASP A 86 -4.78 -19.27 -15.01
C ASP A 86 -4.07 -18.04 -14.38
N PRO A 87 -4.61 -17.50 -13.27
CA PRO A 87 -4.13 -16.26 -12.67
C PRO A 87 -2.83 -16.47 -11.86
N ASN A 88 -1.96 -15.44 -11.82
CA ASN A 88 -0.75 -15.45 -11.00
C ASN A 88 -1.11 -15.58 -9.51
N GLN A 89 -0.74 -16.71 -8.91
CA GLN A 89 -1.03 -16.99 -7.50
C GLN A 89 -0.09 -16.22 -6.58
N GLY A 90 -0.54 -15.98 -5.34
CA GLY A 90 0.30 -15.37 -4.30
C GLY A 90 0.17 -13.85 -4.16
N GLY A 91 -0.71 -13.20 -4.92
CA GLY A 91 -1.03 -11.78 -4.75
C GLY A 91 -1.25 -11.05 -6.07
N GLY A 92 -0.99 -9.75 -6.07
CA GLY A 92 -1.13 -8.87 -7.21
C GLY A 92 0.04 -7.89 -7.30
N ASN A 93 0.12 -7.17 -8.42
CA ASN A 93 1.12 -6.13 -8.62
C ASN A 93 0.57 -4.79 -8.16
N ILE A 94 1.43 -3.94 -7.59
CA ILE A 94 1.12 -2.55 -7.27
C ILE A 94 1.84 -1.66 -8.28
N LEU A 95 1.06 -0.94 -9.09
CA LEU A 95 1.56 -0.02 -10.12
C LEU A 95 0.92 1.36 -9.96
N SER A 96 1.62 2.43 -10.35
CA SER A 96 1.01 3.77 -10.41
C SER A 96 0.28 4.00 -11.73
N LEU A 97 -0.62 4.99 -11.79
CA LEU A 97 -1.37 5.29 -13.03
C LEU A 97 -0.50 5.76 -14.20
N ASP A 98 0.69 6.26 -13.92
CA ASP A 98 1.69 6.71 -14.88
C ASP A 98 2.76 5.64 -15.18
N ASP A 99 2.64 4.45 -14.58
CA ASP A 99 3.54 3.35 -14.84
C ASP A 99 3.31 2.80 -16.26
N PRO A 100 4.32 2.79 -17.15
CA PRO A 100 4.16 2.26 -18.50
C PRO A 100 3.82 0.76 -18.52
N GLU A 101 4.15 0.01 -17.47
CA GLU A 101 3.78 -1.41 -17.37
C GLU A 101 2.28 -1.61 -17.17
N LEU A 102 1.54 -0.59 -16.71
CA LEU A 102 0.11 -0.69 -16.46
C LEU A 102 -0.66 -1.14 -17.72
N PHE A 103 -0.22 -0.71 -18.90
CA PHE A 103 -0.82 -1.07 -20.18
C PHE A 103 -0.63 -2.54 -20.58
N LYS A 104 0.22 -3.30 -19.89
CA LYS A 104 0.36 -4.74 -20.09
C LYS A 104 -0.78 -5.53 -19.44
N TYR A 105 -1.50 -4.92 -18.50
CA TYR A 105 -2.53 -5.58 -17.71
C TYR A 105 -3.92 -5.12 -18.15
N PRO A 106 -4.84 -6.03 -18.50
CA PRO A 106 -6.15 -5.66 -19.05
C PRO A 106 -7.11 -5.08 -18.00
N VAL A 107 -6.84 -5.31 -16.72
CA VAL A 107 -7.69 -4.86 -15.60
C VAL A 107 -6.79 -4.31 -14.49
N ALA A 108 -7.17 -3.14 -13.97
CA ALA A 108 -6.56 -2.54 -12.80
C ALA A 108 -7.66 -2.14 -11.80
N TYR A 109 -7.35 -2.26 -10.51
CA TYR A 109 -8.23 -1.96 -9.40
C TYR A 109 -7.71 -0.76 -8.61
N MET A 110 -8.59 0.18 -8.31
CA MET A 110 -8.29 1.35 -7.49
C MET A 110 -9.30 1.44 -6.35
N CYS A 111 -8.80 1.51 -5.12
CA CYS A 111 -9.61 1.72 -3.92
C CYS A 111 -9.66 3.21 -3.59
N GLU A 112 -10.79 3.68 -3.05
CA GLU A 112 -10.97 5.06 -2.52
C GLU A 112 -10.38 6.19 -3.40
N PRO A 113 -10.73 6.28 -4.70
CA PRO A 113 -10.13 7.26 -5.60
C PRO A 113 -10.38 8.72 -5.20
N GLY A 114 -11.41 8.98 -4.39
CA GLY A 114 -11.75 10.31 -3.87
C GLY A 114 -10.76 10.87 -2.84
N ILE A 115 -9.89 10.03 -2.26
CA ILE A 115 -8.85 10.47 -1.30
C ILE A 115 -7.50 10.65 -2.00
N ARG A 116 -7.50 10.80 -3.33
CA ARG A 116 -6.29 11.06 -4.12
C ARG A 116 -5.94 12.55 -4.09
N ALA A 117 -4.68 12.86 -3.83
CA ALA A 117 -4.19 14.22 -3.94
C ALA A 117 -4.29 14.73 -5.39
N PRO A 118 -4.73 15.98 -5.61
CA PRO A 118 -4.83 16.55 -6.95
C PRO A 118 -3.45 16.61 -7.61
N ARG A 119 -3.41 16.37 -8.92
CA ARG A 119 -2.16 16.53 -9.69
C ARG A 119 -1.81 18.01 -9.74
N ARG A 120 -0.60 18.38 -9.32
CA ARG A 120 -0.04 19.71 -9.57
C ARG A 120 0.24 19.80 -11.07
N ILE A 121 -0.51 20.66 -11.76
CA ILE A 121 -0.25 20.97 -13.17
C ILE A 121 0.87 22.02 -13.15
N SER A 122 2.08 21.61 -13.53
CA SER A 122 3.21 22.52 -13.78
C SER A 122 3.18 23.04 -15.19
#